data_AF-A0A381UNL5-F1
#
_entry.id   AF-A0A381UNL5-F1
#
_cell.length_a   1.000
_cell.length_b   1.000
_cell.length_c   1.000
_cell.angle_alpha   90.00
_cell.angle_beta   90.00
_cell.angle_gamma   90.00
#
_symmetry.space_group_name_H-M   'P 1'
#
loop_
_entity.id
_entity.type
_entity.pdbx_description
1 polymer ?
#
loop_
_entity_poly.entity_id
_entity_poly.type
_entity_poly.pdbx_seq_one_letter_code
_entity_poly.pdbx_strand_id
1 'polypeptide(L)'
;MPIPVSLLKDECQLVVAVDVTNYKFDILDDPNMVEIIMRSDIITSLMLRDRMSNDADILIQPDVLGLHWSDFGKFDDLLKNGRKAASECLDMLLSRIERDNNVLYQLKQWLD
;
A
#
# COMPACT_ATOMS: atom_id res chain seq x y z
N MET A 1 2.45 9.28 -1.30
CA MET A 1 1.28 9.61 -0.45
C MET A 1 1.33 8.73 0.79
N PRO A 2 1.01 9.26 1.99
CA PRO A 2 0.99 8.45 3.21
C PRO A 2 -0.16 7.45 3.19
N ILE A 3 0.02 6.29 3.84
CA ILE A 3 -1.00 5.26 4.03
C ILE A 3 -1.30 5.20 5.53
N PRO A 4 -2.40 5.79 6.03
CA PRO A 4 -2.63 6.01 7.46
C PRO A 4 -3.12 4.76 8.20
N VAL A 5 -2.33 3.68 8.16
CA VAL A 5 -2.67 2.39 8.78
C VAL A 5 -2.89 2.50 10.29
N SER A 6 -2.05 3.29 10.97
CA SER A 6 -2.09 3.45 12.42
C SER A 6 -3.44 3.93 12.96
N LEU A 7 -4.24 4.64 12.15
CA LEU A 7 -5.56 5.13 12.56
C LEU A 7 -6.61 4.02 12.70
N LEU A 8 -6.37 2.86 12.08
CA LEU A 8 -7.30 1.73 12.06
C LEU A 8 -6.82 0.56 12.94
N LYS A 9 -5.56 0.59 13.38
CA LYS A 9 -4.89 -0.56 14.01
C LYS A 9 -5.56 -1.03 15.29
N ASP A 10 -6.10 -0.09 16.07
CA ASP A 10 -6.77 -0.40 17.34
C ASP A 10 -8.29 -0.62 17.17
N GLU A 11 -8.84 -0.26 16.01
CA GLU A 11 -10.29 -0.32 15.71
C GLU A 11 -10.66 -1.51 14.83
N CYS A 12 -9.68 -2.19 14.23
CA CYS A 12 -9.87 -3.27 13.27
C CYS A 12 -9.05 -4.49 13.64
N GLN A 13 -9.64 -5.67 13.50
CA GLN A 13 -8.93 -6.96 13.70
C GLN A 13 -7.91 -7.26 12.60
N LEU A 14 -8.12 -6.67 11.42
CA LEU A 14 -7.30 -6.85 10.24
C LEU A 14 -7.29 -5.56 9.44
N VAL A 15 -6.11 -5.06 9.07
CA VAL A 15 -5.96 -3.87 8.22
C VAL A 15 -5.31 -4.24 6.90
N VAL A 16 -6.01 -3.95 5.80
CA VAL A 16 -5.52 -4.11 4.43
C VAL A 16 -5.17 -2.74 3.87
N ALA A 17 -3.91 -2.55 3.51
CA ALA A 17 -3.42 -1.35 2.84
C ALA A 17 -3.34 -1.57 1.32
N VAL A 18 -3.61 -0.51 0.56
CA VAL A 18 -3.40 -0.49 -0.90
C VAL A 18 -2.45 0.65 -1.23
N ASP A 19 -1.35 0.34 -1.89
CA ASP A 19 -0.36 1.31 -2.33
C ASP A 19 -0.33 1.42 -3.86
N VAL A 20 -0.77 2.57 -4.37
CA VAL A 20 -0.79 2.89 -5.80
C VAL A 20 0.33 3.86 -6.19
N THR A 21 1.40 3.93 -5.40
CA THR A 21 2.52 4.83 -5.71
C THR A 21 3.23 4.41 -6.99
N ASN A 22 3.55 5.40 -7.84
CA ASN A 22 4.49 5.19 -8.93
C ASN A 22 5.93 5.23 -8.38
N TYR A 23 6.67 4.14 -8.57
CA TYR A 23 8.07 4.00 -8.15
C TYR A 23 9.08 4.19 -9.29
N LYS A 24 8.59 4.43 -10.51
CA LYS A 24 9.44 4.69 -11.66
C LYS A 24 9.70 6.20 -11.72
N PHE A 25 10.96 6.57 -11.52
CA PHE A 25 11.41 7.96 -11.58
C PHE A 25 12.51 8.09 -12.62
N ASP A 26 12.44 9.15 -13.42
CA ASP A 26 13.52 9.50 -14.32
C ASP A 26 14.76 9.94 -13.56
N ILE A 27 15.92 9.81 -14.19
CA ILE A 27 17.18 10.35 -13.66
C ILE A 27 17.11 11.87 -13.75
N LEU A 28 17.54 12.57 -12.69
CA LEU A 28 17.71 14.01 -12.76
C LEU A 28 18.94 14.33 -13.61
N ASP A 29 18.76 15.08 -14.69
CA ASP A 29 19.82 15.56 -15.57
C ASP A 29 19.77 17.09 -15.62
N ASP A 30 20.87 17.74 -15.25
CA ASP A 30 20.99 19.20 -15.01
C ASP A 30 19.77 19.81 -14.26
N PRO A 31 19.42 19.30 -13.05
CA PRO A 31 18.18 19.69 -12.40
C PRO A 31 18.23 21.09 -11.83
N ASN A 32 17.11 21.81 -11.92
CA ASN A 32 16.93 23.09 -11.25
C ASN A 32 16.49 22.93 -9.78
N MET A 33 16.48 24.02 -9.02
CA MET A 33 16.15 24.00 -7.60
C MET A 33 14.75 23.43 -7.31
N VAL A 34 13.77 23.69 -8.17
CA VAL A 34 12.40 23.18 -7.99
C VAL A 34 12.36 21.67 -8.14
N GLU A 35 13.09 21.12 -9.11
CA GLU A 35 13.19 19.67 -9.33
C GLU A 35 13.89 18.96 -8.17
N ILE A 36 14.93 19.57 -7.60
CA ILE A 36 15.63 19.05 -6.41
C ILE A 36 14.67 19.01 -5.20
N ILE A 37 13.92 20.08 -4.96
CA ILE A 37 12.93 20.14 -3.86
C ILE A 37 11.85 19.08 -4.07
N MET A 38 11.28 18.97 -5.28
CA MET A 38 10.27 17.95 -5.60
C MET A 38 10.81 16.54 -5.39
N ARG A 39 12.05 16.25 -5.83
CA ARG A 39 12.66 14.95 -5.62
C ARG A 39 12.85 14.64 -4.13
N SER A 40 13.22 15.63 -3.34
CA SER A 40 13.39 15.49 -1.89
C SER A 40 12.05 15.21 -1.19
N ASP A 41 10.97 15.87 -1.62
CA ASP A 41 9.61 15.60 -1.12
C ASP A 41 9.14 14.19 -1.51
N ILE A 42 9.36 13.77 -2.75
CA ILE A 42 9.08 12.41 -3.21
C ILE A 42 9.80 11.39 -2.33
N ILE A 43 11.11 11.53 -2.13
CA ILE A 43 11.90 10.61 -1.28
C ILE A 43 11.32 10.54 0.13
N THR A 44 11.03 11.70 0.73
CA THR A 44 10.46 11.78 2.08
C THR A 44 9.09 11.09 2.13
N SER A 45 8.23 11.32 1.14
CA SER A 45 6.91 10.69 1.01
C SER A 45 7.01 9.18 0.88
N LEU A 46 7.96 8.67 0.08
CA LEU A 46 8.20 7.24 -0.11
C LEU A 46 8.67 6.58 1.19
N MET A 47 9.62 7.20 1.89
CA MET A 47 10.14 6.70 3.17
C MET A 47 9.06 6.68 4.26
N LEU A 48 8.26 7.74 4.35
CA LEU A 48 7.15 7.81 5.30
C LEU A 48 6.11 6.74 4.98
N ARG A 49 5.71 6.62 3.72
CA ARG A 49 4.74 5.61 3.28
C ARG A 49 5.25 4.21 3.61
N ASP A 50 6.49 3.87 3.25
CA ASP A 50 7.09 2.56 3.53
C ASP A 50 7.02 2.20 5.02
N ARG A 51 7.38 3.15 5.88
CA ARG A 51 7.24 3.00 7.33
C ARG A 51 5.80 2.71 7.75
N MET A 52 4.82 3.45 7.22
CA MET A 52 3.43 3.31 7.60
C MET A 52 2.77 2.04 7.02
N SER A 53 3.12 1.63 5.81
CA SER A 53 2.58 0.43 5.18
C SER A 53 3.03 -0.84 5.90
N ASN A 54 4.19 -0.82 6.54
CA ASN A 54 4.68 -1.93 7.37
C ASN A 54 3.80 -2.20 8.61
N ASP A 55 2.92 -1.26 8.99
CA ASP A 55 1.94 -1.50 10.05
C ASP A 55 0.71 -2.28 9.59
N ALA A 56 0.51 -2.48 8.28
CA ALA A 56 -0.64 -3.21 7.77
C ALA A 56 -0.40 -4.72 7.85
N ASP A 57 -1.45 -5.49 8.14
CA ASP A 57 -1.37 -6.94 8.11
C ASP A 57 -1.15 -7.45 6.68
N ILE A 58 -1.75 -6.76 5.71
CA ILE A 58 -1.70 -7.10 4.29
C ILE A 58 -1.52 -5.82 3.48
N LEU A 59 -0.50 -5.80 2.62
CA LEU A 59 -0.25 -4.72 1.68
C LEU A 59 -0.47 -5.20 0.25
N ILE A 60 -1.35 -4.55 -0.49
CA ILE A 60 -1.60 -4.79 -1.91
C ILE A 60 -0.92 -3.68 -2.73
N GLN A 61 -0.01 -4.04 -3.62
CA GLN A 61 0.73 -3.09 -4.47
C GLN A 61 0.52 -3.42 -5.95
N PRO A 62 -0.52 -2.90 -6.60
CA PRO A 62 -0.73 -3.13 -8.03
C PRO A 62 0.31 -2.40 -8.88
N ASP A 63 0.64 -2.96 -10.05
CA ASP A 63 1.46 -2.27 -11.05
C ASP A 63 0.69 -1.09 -11.67
N VAL A 64 1.16 0.13 -11.39
CA VAL A 64 0.59 1.39 -11.92
C VAL A 64 1.25 1.84 -13.23
N LEU A 65 2.01 0.95 -13.87
CA LEU A 65 2.63 1.10 -15.19
C LEU A 65 3.66 2.22 -15.32
N GLY A 66 4.00 2.92 -14.24
CA GLY A 66 4.85 4.10 -14.31
C GLY A 66 4.11 5.37 -14.73
N LEU A 67 2.78 5.37 -14.71
CA LEU A 67 2.00 6.51 -15.18
C LEU A 67 2.14 7.70 -14.25
N HIS A 68 2.09 8.89 -14.86
CA HIS A 68 1.88 10.11 -14.12
C HIS A 68 0.45 10.13 -13.56
N TRP A 69 0.24 10.70 -12.38
CA TRP A 69 -1.08 10.69 -11.71
C TRP A 69 -2.20 11.36 -12.54
N SER A 70 -1.83 12.23 -13.48
CA SER A 70 -2.76 12.92 -14.36
C SER A 70 -2.98 12.21 -15.71
N ASP A 71 -2.42 11.01 -15.91
CA ASP A 71 -2.69 10.21 -17.11
C ASP A 71 -3.94 9.35 -16.92
N PHE A 72 -5.06 9.84 -17.46
CA PHE A 72 -6.37 9.19 -17.34
C PHE A 72 -6.66 8.19 -18.47
N GLY A 73 -5.73 8.00 -19.42
CA GLY A 73 -5.96 7.17 -20.63
C GLY A 73 -5.87 5.66 -20.40
N LYS A 74 -5.49 5.22 -19.19
CA LYS A 74 -5.13 3.83 -18.88
C LYS A 74 -6.02 3.18 -17.82
N PHE A 75 -7.25 3.67 -17.68
CA PHE A 75 -8.19 3.20 -16.67
C PHE A 75 -8.37 1.67 -16.66
N ASP A 76 -8.65 1.06 -17.82
CA ASP A 76 -8.90 -0.39 -17.90
C ASP A 76 -7.67 -1.21 -17.52
N ASP A 77 -6.48 -0.78 -17.93
CA ASP A 77 -5.22 -1.43 -17.59
C ASP A 77 -4.95 -1.36 -16.08
N LEU A 78 -5.14 -0.17 -15.48
CA LEU A 78 -5.00 0.04 -14.03
C LEU A 78 -6.01 -0.78 -13.23
N LEU A 79 -7.26 -0.85 -13.68
CA LEU A 79 -8.31 -1.65 -13.04
C LEU A 79 -7.98 -3.14 -13.10
N LYS A 80 -7.49 -3.63 -14.24
CA LYS A 80 -7.04 -5.02 -14.42
C LYS A 80 -5.88 -5.35 -13.49
N ASN A 81 -4.89 -4.46 -13.38
CA ASN A 81 -3.74 -4.64 -12.50
C ASN A 81 -4.15 -4.64 -11.02
N GLY A 82 -5.06 -3.75 -10.63
CA GLY A 82 -5.67 -3.72 -9.30
C GLY A 82 -6.36 -5.04 -8.94
N ARG A 83 -7.21 -5.56 -9.85
CA ARG A 83 -7.89 -6.85 -9.65
C ARG A 83 -6.89 -7.99 -9.51
N LYS A 84 -5.88 -8.03 -10.39
CA LYS A 84 -4.84 -9.06 -10.36
C LYS A 84 -4.11 -9.06 -9.01
N ALA A 85 -3.60 -7.92 -8.56
CA ALA A 85 -2.87 -7.81 -7.30
C ALA A 85 -3.75 -8.21 -6.09
N ALA A 86 -5.03 -7.82 -6.10
CA ALA A 86 -5.96 -8.22 -5.04
C ALA A 86 -6.24 -9.74 -5.05
N SER A 87 -6.42 -10.34 -6.23
CA SER A 87 -6.63 -11.79 -6.37
C SER A 87 -5.41 -12.60 -5.90
N GLU A 88 -4.19 -12.11 -6.15
CA GLU A 88 -2.95 -12.77 -5.68
C GLU A 88 -2.82 -12.75 -4.15
N CYS A 89 -3.41 -11.76 -3.47
CA CYS A 89 -3.44 -11.69 -2.01
C CYS A 89 -4.64 -12.41 -1.38
N LEU A 90 -5.59 -12.92 -2.17
CA LEU A 90 -6.87 -13.41 -1.67
C LEU A 90 -6.73 -14.63 -0.75
N ASP A 91 -5.88 -15.60 -1.12
CA ASP A 91 -5.66 -16.80 -0.31
C ASP A 91 -5.07 -16.46 1.06
N MET A 92 -4.11 -15.53 1.08
CA MET A 92 -3.52 -15.02 2.33
C MET A 92 -4.58 -14.32 3.19
N LEU A 93 -5.41 -13.47 2.58
CA LEU A 93 -6.54 -12.80 3.23
C LEU A 93 -7.50 -13.79 3.89
N LEU A 94 -7.97 -14.78 3.13
CA LEU A 94 -8.91 -15.79 3.61
C LEU A 94 -8.30 -16.62 4.75
N SER A 95 -7.03 -17.04 4.61
CA SER A 95 -6.34 -17.80 5.65
C SER A 95 -6.19 -17.02 6.96
N ARG A 96 -6.06 -15.69 6.87
CA ARG A 96 -5.96 -14.82 8.04
C ARG A 96 -7.32 -14.67 8.73
N ILE A 97 -8.37 -14.44 7.96
CA ILE A 97 -9.76 -14.38 8.46
C ILE A 97 -10.16 -15.69 9.15
N GLU A 98 -9.81 -16.85 8.58
CA GLU A 98 -10.12 -18.15 9.19
C GLU A 98 -9.37 -18.36 10.52
N ARG A 99 -8.10 -17.96 10.59
CA ARG A 99 -7.29 -18.03 11.82
C ARG A 99 -7.92 -17.19 12.93
N ASP A 100 -8.34 -15.97 12.60
CA ASP A 100 -8.81 -14.99 13.59
C ASP A 100 -10.25 -15.31 14.07
N ASN A 101 -11.03 -16.06 13.28
CA ASN A 101 -12.33 -16.59 13.66
C ASN A 101 -12.26 -17.88 14.51
N ASN A 102 -11.07 -18.44 14.72
CA ASN A 102 -10.93 -19.64 15.53
C ASN A 102 -11.12 -19.30 17.03
N VAL A 103 -12.11 -19.93 17.67
CA VAL A 103 -12.53 -19.69 19.06
C VAL A 103 -11.37 -19.79 20.07
N LEU A 104 -10.38 -20.65 19.79
CA LEU A 104 -9.17 -20.79 20.60
C LEU A 104 -8.22 -19.58 20.49
N TYR A 105 -8.17 -18.91 19.34
CA TYR A 105 -7.38 -17.69 19.15
C TYR A 105 -8.02 -16.50 19.86
N GLN A 106 -9.36 -16.38 19.78
CA GLN A 106 -10.12 -15.36 20.48
C GLN A 106 -10.02 -15.48 22.00
N LEU A 107 -10.08 -16.71 22.54
CA LEU A 107 -9.86 -16.97 23.96
C LEU A 107 -8.44 -16.61 24.42
N LYS A 108 -7.43 -16.77 23.55
CA LYS A 108 -6.05 -16.42 23.86
C LYS A 108 -5.84 -14.90 23.88
N GLN A 109 -6.38 -14.17 22.90
CA GLN A 109 -6.37 -12.69 22.89
C GLN A 109 -7.09 -12.07 24.10
N TRP A 110 -8.08 -12.76 24.69
CA TRP A 110 -8.79 -12.26 25.85
C TRP A 110 -8.01 -12.43 27.17
N LEU A 111 -7.00 -13.31 27.20
CA LEU A 111 -6.19 -13.62 28.37
C LEU A 111 -4.85 -12.86 28.42
N ASP A 112 -4.41 -12.28 27.29
CA ASP A 112 -3.26 -11.39 27.17
C ASP A 112 -3.68 -9.92 27.37
#